data_AF-A0A5N6EUQ3-F1
#
_entry.id   AF-A0A5N6EUQ3-F1
#
_cell.length_a   1.000
_cell.length_b   1.000
_cell.length_c   1.000
_cell.angle_alpha   90.00
_cell.angle_beta   90.00
_cell.angle_gamma   90.00
#
_symmetry.space_group_name_H-M   'P 1'
#
loop_
_entity.id
_entity.type
_entity.pdbx_description
1 polymer ?
#
loop_
_entity_poly.entity_id
_entity_poly.type
_entity_poly.pdbx_seq_one_letter_code
_entity_poly.pdbx_strand_id
1 'polypeptide(L)' 'MAEAFICHAFDNCGPAIQEFPSFFAETHYQEITSNTNTPFQKAFLADLMCFAWLAQHPERFNTYSS' A
#
# COMPACT_ATOMS: atom_id res chain seq x y z
N MET A 1 -4.73 1.27 20.34
CA MET A 1 -4.16 2.30 19.43
C MET A 1 -2.78 1.92 18.88
N ALA A 2 -1.84 1.44 19.71
CA ALA A 2 -0.55 0.94 19.23
C ALA A 2 -0.68 -0.29 18.29
N GLU A 3 -1.50 -1.28 18.68
CA GLU A 3 -1.78 -2.46 17.86
C GLU A 3 -2.40 -2.12 16.49
N ALA A 4 -3.40 -1.24 16.50
CA ALA A 4 -4.01 -0.69 15.28
C ALA A 4 -2.98 -0.10 14.30
N PHE A 5 -1.97 0.62 14.82
CA PHE A 5 -0.90 1.19 14.01
C PHE A 5 0.09 0.12 13.52
N ILE A 6 0.40 -0.87 14.35
CA ILE A 6 1.25 -2.01 13.98
C ILE A 6 0.59 -2.78 12.83
N CYS A 7 -0.68 -3.15 12.95
CA CYS A 7 -1.41 -3.84 11.88
C CYS A 7 -1.47 -2.99 10.61
N HIS A 8 -1.73 -1.68 10.72
CA HIS A 8 -1.68 -0.78 9.58
C HIS A 8 -0.30 -0.79 8.89
N ALA A 9 0.78 -0.70 9.67
CA ALA A 9 2.14 -0.70 9.16
C ALA A 9 2.49 -2.02 8.46
N PHE A 10 2.11 -3.17 9.04
CA PHE A 10 2.42 -4.48 8.47
C PHE A 10 1.50 -4.85 7.29
N ASP A 11 0.19 -4.67 7.42
CA ASP A 11 -0.78 -5.19 6.46
C ASP A 11 -0.96 -4.27 5.25
N ASN A 12 -0.84 -2.95 5.45
CA ASN A 12 -1.08 -1.95 4.38
C ASN A 12 0.23 -1.35 3.85
N CYS A 13 1.12 -0.89 4.73
CA CYS A 13 2.38 -0.28 4.29
C CYS A 13 3.45 -1.33 3.92
N GLY A 14 3.49 -2.46 4.63
CA GLY A 14 4.48 -3.52 4.46
C GLY A 14 4.60 -4.04 3.02
N PRO A 15 3.50 -4.46 2.36
CA PRO A 15 3.55 -4.95 0.98
C PRO A 15 4.06 -3.89 0.01
N ALA A 16 3.61 -2.64 0.15
CA ALA A 16 4.10 -1.55 -0.69
C ALA A 16 5.61 -1.34 -0.50
N ILE A 17 6.11 -1.31 0.74
CA ILE A 17 7.53 -1.18 1.07
C ILE A 17 8.37 -2.31 0.47
N GLN A 18 7.88 -3.56 0.51
CA GLN A 18 8.57 -4.70 -0.09
C GLN A 18 8.73 -4.56 -1.61
N GLU A 19 7.79 -3.88 -2.28
CA GLU A 19 7.84 -3.60 -3.72
C GLU A 19 8.66 -2.36 -4.09
N PHE A 20 9.17 -1.56 -3.13
CA PHE A 20 9.98 -0.38 -3.46
C PHE A 20 11.18 -0.72 -4.37
N PRO A 21 12.02 -1.72 -4.05
CA PRO A 21 13.23 -1.99 -4.83
C PRO A 21 12.93 -2.41 -6.27
N SER A 22 11.96 -3.31 -6.46
CA SER A 22 11.54 -3.81 -7.78
C SER A 22 10.88 -2.69 -8.59
N PHE A 23 9.98 -1.92 -7.98
CA PHE A 23 9.29 -0.81 -8.64
C PHE A 23 10.28 0.26 -9.14
N PHE A 24 11.23 0.68 -8.30
CA PHE A 24 12.21 1.68 -8.72
C PHE A 24 13.18 1.15 -9.76
N ALA A 25 13.56 -0.14 -9.71
CA ALA A 25 14.35 -0.76 -10.77
C ALA A 25 13.60 -0.76 -12.12
N GLU A 26 12.31 -1.13 -12.12
CA GLU A 26 11.45 -1.18 -13.31
C GLU A 26 11.15 0.20 -13.90
N THR A 27 11.04 1.22 -13.05
CA THR A 27 10.78 2.61 -13.47
C THR A 27 12.06 3.40 -13.74
N HIS A 28 13.22 2.74 -13.76
CA HIS A 28 14.54 3.37 -13.93
C HIS A 28 14.79 4.51 -12.94
N TYR A 29 14.30 4.35 -11.71
CA TYR A 29 14.42 5.32 -10.62
C TYR A 29 13.86 6.70 -10.97
N GLN A 30 12.84 6.75 -11.84
CA GLN A 30 12.15 7.99 -12.14
C GLN A 30 11.31 8.46 -10.95
N GLU A 31 11.21 9.79 -10.82
CA GLU A 31 10.34 10.42 -9.81
C GLU A 31 8.90 9.99 -10.00
N ILE A 32 8.23 9.68 -8.88
CA ILE A 32 6.82 9.34 -8.86
C ILE A 32 6.01 10.62 -9.06
N THR A 33 5.34 10.73 -10.21
CA THR A 33 4.51 11.89 -10.57
C THR A 33 3.01 11.58 -10.62
N SER A 34 2.64 10.31 -10.43
CA SER A 34 1.25 9.84 -10.41
C SER A 34 0.91 9.19 -9.06
N ASN A 35 -0.32 9.40 -8.59
CA ASN A 35 -0.87 8.72 -7.41
C ASN A 35 -1.47 7.34 -7.71
N THR A 36 -1.48 6.92 -8.98
CA THR A 36 -1.91 5.59 -9.44
C THR A 36 -0.77 4.75 -10.03
N ASN A 37 0.48 5.23 -10.01
CA ASN A 37 1.65 4.46 -10.42
C ASN A 37 2.74 4.55 -9.36
N THR A 38 2.56 3.79 -8.29
CA THR A 38 3.45 3.75 -7.13
C THR A 38 3.66 2.29 -6.69
N PRO A 39 4.61 2.00 -5.77
CA PRO A 39 4.76 0.67 -5.20
C PRO A 39 3.46 0.07 -4.62
N PHE A 40 2.52 0.90 -4.17
CA PHE A 40 1.20 0.43 -3.70
C PHE A 40 0.43 -0.32 -4.80
N GLN A 41 0.35 0.24 -6.00
CA GLN A 41 -0.39 -0.40 -7.10
C GLN A 41 0.26 -1.72 -7.53
N LYS A 42 1.59 -1.79 -7.49
CA LYS A 42 2.33 -3.03 -7.74
C LYS A 42 2.03 -4.09 -6.67
N ALA A 43 2.07 -3.71 -5.40
CA ALA A 43 1.88 -4.65 -4.28
C ALA A 43 0.44 -5.21 -4.19
N PHE A 44 -0.56 -4.39 -4.49
CA PHE A 44 -1.97 -4.77 -4.35
C PHE A 44 -2.66 -5.06 -5.69
N LEU A 45 -1.91 -5.06 -6.80
CA LEU A 45 -2.44 -5.21 -8.15
C LEU A 45 -3.64 -4.27 -8.42
N ALA A 46 -3.53 -3.05 -7.90
CA ALA A 46 -4.60 -2.07 -7.89
C ALA A 46 -4.45 -1.10 -9.07
N ASP A 47 -5.57 -0.72 -9.67
CA ASP A 47 -5.68 0.35 -10.66
C ASP A 47 -6.18 1.67 -10.05
N LEU A 48 -6.62 1.63 -8.79
CA LEU A 48 -7.13 2.76 -8.03
C LEU A 48 -6.05 3.48 -7.23
N MET A 49 -6.37 4.71 -6.82
CA MET A 49 -5.63 5.41 -5.77
C MET A 49 -5.76 4.66 -4.44
N CYS A 50 -4.71 4.69 -3.61
CA CYS A 50 -4.62 3.94 -2.35
C CYS A 50 -5.88 4.03 -1.47
N PHE A 51 -6.37 5.24 -1.17
CA PHE A 51 -7.57 5.39 -0.34
C PHE A 51 -8.86 4.89 -0.98
N ALA A 52 -8.98 5.00 -2.31
CA ALA A 52 -10.14 4.48 -3.03
C ALA A 52 -10.14 2.94 -3.03
N TRP A 53 -8.96 2.33 -3.12
CA TRP A 53 -8.79 0.89 -2.96
C TRP A 53 -9.10 0.45 -1.52
N LEU A 54 -8.51 1.09 -0.51
CA LEU A 54 -8.77 0.78 0.90
C LEU A 54 -10.26 0.89 1.29
N ALA A 55 -11.01 1.82 0.71
CA ALA A 55 -12.45 1.93 0.92
C ALA A 55 -13.25 0.71 0.44
N GLN A 56 -12.70 -0.08 -0.50
CA GLN A 56 -13.29 -1.33 -0.99
C GLN A 56 -12.82 -2.56 -0.21
N HIS A 57 -11.82 -2.39 0.67
CA HIS A 57 -11.18 -3.44 1.45
C HIS A 57 -11.32 -3.16 2.96
N PRO A 58 -12.55 -3.08 3.50
CA PRO A 58 -12.79 -2.73 4.91
C PRO A 58 -12.15 -3.74 5.88
N GLU A 59 -11.90 -4.99 5.46
CA GLU A 59 -11.20 -6.00 6.24
C GLU A 59 -9.80 -5.57 6.69
N ARG A 60 -9.16 -4.66 5.95
CA ARG A 60 -7.85 -4.10 6.30
C ARG A 60 -7.87 -3.13 7.48
N PHE A 61 -9.07 -2.82 7.94
CA PHE A 61 -9.34 -2.05 9.14
C PHE A 61 -10.04 -2.90 10.22
N ASN A 62 -10.31 -4.19 10.00
CA ASN A 62 -11.04 -5.02 10.96
C ASN A 62 -10.21 -5.46 12.18
N THR A 63 -8.91 -5.16 12.22
CA THR A 63 -8.05 -5.42 13.39
C THR A 63 -8.25 -4.41 14.53
N TYR A 64 -9.45 -3.83 14.66
CA TYR A 64 -9.80 -2.81 15.67
C TYR A 64 -10.80 -3.28 16.73
N SER A 65 -11.09 -4.58 16.81
CA SER A 65 -11.97 -5.13 17.86
C SER A 65 -11.46 -6.47 18.39
N SER A 66 -10.69 -6.42 19.47
CA SER A 66 -10.59 -7.48 20.49
C SER A 66 -10.28 -6.83 21.84
#